data_AF-A0AAV4XKG7-F1
#
_entry.id   AF-A0AAV4XKG7-F1
#
_cell.length_a   1.000
_cell.length_b   1.000
_cell.length_c   1.000
_cell.angle_alpha   90.00
_cell.angle_beta   90.00
_cell.angle_gamma   90.00
#
_symmetry.space_group_name_H-M   'P 1'
#
loop_
_entity.id
_entity.type
_entity.pdbx_description
1 polymer ?
#
loop_
_entity_poly.entity_id
_entity_poly.type
_entity_poly.pdbx_seq_one_letter_code
_entity_poly.pdbx_strand_id
1 'polypeptide(L)'
;MFRIYTVEHHSKNVCVLGSCLFGPFSNKHGKQATLRVGGHQIRVRHGIPDPDFNVEHMLASHMDDNPLIPGMTILVRVLPHSKDPVPAMEYESNCYRSEFAKPNESENKLYKHYQKNGQPFYDSPREALLLIGQASANDPTLKQLIQQQFSKEGSDVEDFPYQRYVNYNREEHGMMVLVDKAAGLPLFLEGRYLECLAQVFPGEDTKMGNGMGQVTSFVTNDLELDCSQRAPDWSDKPTNVKPEYDDRAFILLSLYGLRPRFDTNSQKLLDREGREPRFNLQQAIAWSAMPCFDKDAVYAGIHQVPLLKGRPPDDIIEKLSYLPLDYICKNFKSQVKVFEAASIEVSIWDGHFSNSECPPLPVHMKLLNISNNPSRYLKAAEFTSGATAADLLKLGLKDPSQFNAHKKKKNTTASGFSFQD
;
A
#
# COMPACT_ATOMS: atom_id res chain seq x y z
N MET A 1 1.37 22.70 -18.48
CA MET A 1 1.10 21.45 -17.74
C MET A 1 0.89 20.33 -18.75
N PHE A 2 1.43 19.15 -18.49
CA PHE A 2 1.10 17.94 -19.24
C PHE A 2 0.29 17.03 -18.32
N ARG A 3 -0.85 16.52 -18.80
CA ARG A 3 -1.67 15.53 -18.10
C ARG A 3 -1.72 14.27 -18.96
N ILE A 4 -1.41 13.13 -18.36
CA ILE A 4 -1.26 11.85 -19.05
C ILE A 4 -2.51 11.03 -18.78
N TYR A 5 -3.11 10.56 -19.86
CA TYR A 5 -4.29 9.71 -19.82
C TYR A 5 -3.92 8.34 -20.39
N THR A 6 -4.58 7.31 -19.88
CA THR A 6 -4.42 5.93 -20.35
C THR A 6 -5.76 5.20 -20.29
N VAL A 7 -5.82 3.99 -20.85
CA VAL A 7 -6.95 3.07 -20.72
C VAL A 7 -6.55 1.97 -19.74
N GLU A 8 -7.29 1.81 -18.65
CA GLU A 8 -6.97 0.77 -17.66
C GLU A 8 -7.42 -0.61 -18.17
N HIS A 9 -6.53 -1.60 -18.01
CA HIS A 9 -6.65 -2.90 -18.68
C HIS A 9 -7.92 -3.68 -18.31
N HIS A 10 -8.46 -3.56 -17.09
CA HIS A 10 -9.57 -4.42 -16.65
C HIS A 10 -10.95 -3.77 -16.76
N SER A 11 -11.04 -2.49 -16.39
CA SER A 11 -12.22 -1.63 -16.49
C SER A 11 -12.45 -1.15 -17.92
N LYS A 12 -11.39 -1.12 -18.75
CA LYS A 12 -11.41 -0.53 -20.11
C LYS A 12 -11.81 0.94 -20.12
N ASN A 13 -11.74 1.62 -18.97
CA ASN A 13 -12.09 3.02 -18.82
C ASN A 13 -10.86 3.90 -19.05
N VAL A 14 -11.10 5.10 -19.58
CA VAL A 14 -10.09 6.17 -19.61
C VAL A 14 -9.88 6.66 -18.19
N CYS A 15 -8.63 6.77 -17.79
CA CYS A 15 -8.22 7.27 -16.48
C CYS A 15 -6.99 8.17 -16.61
N VAL A 16 -6.75 8.95 -15.56
CA VAL A 16 -5.62 9.86 -15.48
C VAL A 16 -4.47 9.13 -14.79
N LEU A 17 -3.40 8.90 -15.54
CA LEU A 17 -2.21 8.23 -15.02
C LEU A 17 -1.32 9.17 -14.21
N GLY A 18 -1.43 10.48 -14.45
CA GLY A 18 -0.74 11.51 -13.67
C GLY A 18 -0.58 12.81 -14.43
N SER A 19 0.18 13.74 -13.85
CA SER A 19 0.49 15.04 -14.43
C SER A 19 1.96 15.43 -14.19
N CYS A 20 2.46 16.36 -14.99
CA CYS A 20 3.73 17.04 -14.70
C CYS A 20 3.71 18.51 -15.17
N LEU A 21 4.57 19.31 -14.54
CA LEU A 21 4.80 20.69 -14.92
C LEU A 21 6.19 20.84 -15.55
N PHE A 22 6.24 21.54 -16.67
CA PHE A 22 7.47 21.90 -17.34
C PHE A 22 7.60 23.43 -17.37
N GLY A 23 8.71 23.94 -16.83
CA GLY A 23 9.06 25.35 -16.88
C GLY A 23 9.97 25.62 -18.07
N PRO A 24 9.46 26.12 -19.22
CA PRO A 24 10.27 26.29 -20.42
C PRO A 24 11.32 27.40 -20.27
N PHE A 25 11.13 28.33 -19.34
CA PHE A 25 12.06 29.42 -19.08
C PHE A 25 12.80 29.21 -17.76
N SER A 26 14.07 29.63 -17.71
CA SER A 26 14.79 29.79 -16.45
C SER A 26 14.34 31.10 -15.80
N ASN A 27 13.86 31.03 -14.55
CA ASN A 27 13.53 32.21 -13.77
C ASN A 27 14.47 32.27 -12.57
N LYS A 28 15.70 32.73 -12.80
CA LYS A 28 16.67 33.00 -11.72
C LYS A 28 16.60 34.47 -11.38
N HIS A 29 16.31 34.79 -10.12
CA HIS A 29 16.14 36.17 -9.64
C HIS A 29 17.32 37.06 -10.09
N GLY A 30 17.04 38.19 -10.72
CA GLY A 30 18.06 39.13 -11.22
C GLY A 30 18.77 38.72 -12.52
N LYS A 31 18.36 37.65 -13.20
CA LYS A 31 18.87 37.26 -14.53
C LYS A 31 17.76 37.31 -15.58
N GLN A 32 18.13 37.64 -16.81
CA GLN A 32 17.20 37.57 -17.94
C GLN A 32 16.70 36.14 -18.11
N ALA A 33 15.38 35.98 -18.29
CA ALA A 33 14.80 34.67 -18.51
C ALA A 33 15.35 34.05 -19.80
N THR A 34 15.93 32.85 -19.70
CA THR A 34 16.45 32.12 -20.86
C THR A 34 15.59 30.89 -21.14
N LEU A 35 15.33 30.63 -22.42
CA LEU A 35 14.63 29.41 -22.85
C LEU A 35 15.51 28.19 -22.56
N ARG A 36 14.93 27.16 -21.93
CA ARG A 36 15.60 25.89 -21.66
C ARG A 36 15.61 25.02 -22.91
N VAL A 37 16.44 25.38 -23.90
CA VAL A 37 16.61 24.62 -25.15
C VAL A 37 17.24 23.26 -24.87
N GLY A 38 16.79 22.21 -25.57
CA GLY A 38 17.31 20.86 -25.47
C GLY A 38 16.24 19.82 -25.18
N GLY A 39 16.67 18.57 -24.99
CA GLY A 39 15.83 17.48 -24.50
C GLY A 39 15.73 17.51 -22.98
N HIS A 40 14.53 17.22 -22.47
CA HIS A 40 14.21 17.15 -21.05
C HIS A 40 13.45 15.86 -20.79
N GLN A 41 13.76 15.21 -19.67
CA GLN A 41 12.99 14.09 -19.14
C GLN A 41 12.38 14.50 -17.81
N ILE A 42 11.06 14.40 -17.71
CA ILE A 42 10.27 14.94 -16.62
C ILE A 42 9.51 13.79 -15.98
N ARG A 43 9.64 13.61 -14.66
CA ARG A 43 8.87 12.58 -13.95
C ARG A 43 7.40 12.96 -13.87
N VAL A 44 6.55 11.95 -13.98
CA VAL A 44 5.11 12.12 -13.85
C VAL A 44 4.72 11.86 -12.40
N ARG A 45 3.78 12.66 -11.90
CA ARG A 45 3.35 12.67 -10.51
C ARG A 45 1.84 12.51 -10.41
N HIS A 46 1.40 11.98 -9.29
CA HIS A 46 0.00 11.80 -8.97
C HIS A 46 -0.71 13.17 -8.82
N GLY A 47 -1.98 13.23 -9.22
CA GLY A 47 -2.82 14.41 -9.06
C GLY A 47 -2.49 15.58 -9.99
N ILE A 48 -2.89 16.77 -9.56
CA ILE A 48 -2.69 18.06 -10.23
C ILE A 48 -2.03 19.05 -9.25
N PRO A 49 -1.49 20.19 -9.71
CA PRO A 49 -0.98 21.23 -8.83
C PRO A 49 -2.10 21.75 -7.93
N ASP A 50 -1.76 22.21 -6.72
CA ASP A 50 -2.72 22.79 -5.77
C ASP A 50 -3.60 23.85 -6.48
N PRO A 51 -4.94 23.74 -6.42
CA PRO A 51 -5.84 24.70 -7.04
C PRO A 51 -5.70 26.12 -6.48
N ASP A 52 -5.13 26.28 -5.29
CA ASP A 52 -4.89 27.59 -4.68
C ASP A 52 -3.74 28.36 -5.34
N PHE A 53 -2.96 27.72 -6.21
CA PHE A 53 -1.95 28.41 -7.01
C PHE A 53 -2.59 29.20 -8.16
N ASN A 54 -2.37 30.53 -8.17
CA ASN A 54 -2.61 31.33 -9.36
C ASN A 54 -1.78 30.78 -10.53
N VAL A 55 -2.43 30.52 -11.67
CA VAL A 55 -1.79 30.04 -12.92
C VAL A 55 -0.62 30.94 -13.33
N GLU A 56 -0.69 32.24 -13.06
CA GLU A 56 0.37 33.21 -13.34
C GLU A 56 1.64 33.00 -12.51
N HIS A 57 1.53 32.33 -11.36
CA HIS A 57 2.63 32.03 -10.45
C HIS A 57 2.99 30.54 -10.43
N MET A 58 2.42 29.73 -11.32
CA MET A 58 2.66 28.30 -11.35
C MET A 58 4.12 27.98 -11.74
N LEU A 59 4.86 27.36 -10.84
CA LEU A 59 6.24 26.91 -11.07
C LEU A 59 6.28 25.41 -11.33
N ALA A 60 7.30 24.94 -12.05
CA ALA A 60 7.51 23.51 -12.29
C ALA A 60 7.61 22.71 -10.99
N SER A 61 8.14 23.32 -9.93
CA SER A 61 8.31 22.72 -8.60
C SER A 61 7.03 22.61 -7.79
N HIS A 62 5.91 23.21 -8.22
CA HIS A 62 4.62 23.12 -7.49
C HIS A 62 3.99 21.73 -7.50
N MET A 63 4.58 20.79 -8.25
CA MET A 63 4.21 19.38 -8.18
C MET A 63 5.23 18.56 -7.38
N ASP A 64 6.34 19.14 -6.89
CA ASP A 64 7.45 18.32 -6.37
C ASP A 64 7.12 17.52 -5.11
N ASP A 65 6.13 17.98 -4.35
CA ASP A 65 5.59 17.31 -3.17
C ASP A 65 4.56 16.22 -3.51
N ASN A 66 4.06 16.19 -4.75
CA ASN A 66 3.13 15.14 -5.16
C ASN A 66 3.87 13.81 -5.33
N PRO A 67 3.24 12.68 -4.95
CA PRO A 67 3.82 11.36 -5.12
C PRO A 67 4.23 11.08 -6.58
N LEU A 68 5.40 10.48 -6.76
CA LEU A 68 5.88 10.06 -8.07
C LEU A 68 5.14 8.82 -8.54
N ILE A 69 4.85 8.75 -9.84
CA ILE A 69 4.40 7.49 -10.44
C ILE A 69 5.64 6.70 -10.89
N PRO A 70 5.92 5.53 -10.30
CA PRO A 70 7.14 4.80 -10.59
C PRO A 70 7.26 4.43 -12.07
N GLY A 71 8.45 4.59 -12.64
CA GLY A 71 8.80 4.13 -13.98
C GLY A 71 8.30 5.05 -15.10
N MET A 72 7.58 6.13 -14.77
CA MET A 72 6.95 6.99 -15.76
C MET A 72 7.61 8.37 -15.89
N THR A 73 8.01 8.68 -17.13
CA THR A 73 8.57 9.99 -17.49
C THR A 73 8.05 10.47 -18.83
N ILE A 74 8.03 11.77 -19.04
CA ILE A 74 7.75 12.40 -20.34
C ILE A 74 9.04 12.97 -20.90
N LEU A 75 9.29 12.72 -22.19
CA LEU A 75 10.37 13.33 -22.94
C LEU A 75 9.82 14.59 -23.64
N VAL A 76 10.40 15.75 -23.35
CA VAL A 76 10.04 17.03 -23.95
C VAL A 76 11.27 17.60 -24.63
N ARG A 77 11.12 18.05 -25.88
CA ARG A 77 12.20 18.79 -26.57
C ARG A 77 11.78 20.22 -26.82
N VAL A 78 12.59 21.15 -26.34
CA VAL A 78 12.44 22.57 -26.62
C VAL A 78 13.49 22.96 -27.64
N LEU A 79 13.04 23.47 -28.79
CA LEU A 79 13.92 23.94 -29.86
C LEU A 79 13.70 25.42 -30.12
N PRO A 80 14.74 26.14 -30.60
CA PRO A 80 14.54 27.43 -31.24
C PRO A 80 13.60 27.28 -32.44
N HIS A 81 12.91 28.36 -32.79
CA HIS A 81 12.12 28.37 -34.02
C HIS A 81 13.01 28.04 -35.23
N SER A 82 12.59 27.07 -36.03
CA SER A 82 13.25 26.65 -37.27
C SER A 82 12.19 26.55 -38.36
N LYS A 83 12.55 26.94 -39.58
CA LYS A 83 11.72 26.73 -40.77
C LYS A 83 11.70 25.26 -41.17
N ASP A 84 12.81 24.56 -40.96
CA ASP A 84 12.97 23.16 -41.29
C ASP A 84 12.55 22.28 -40.09
N PRO A 85 11.73 21.23 -40.31
CA PRO A 85 11.39 20.28 -39.27
C PRO A 85 12.64 19.58 -38.75
N VAL A 86 12.90 19.70 -37.45
CA VAL A 86 13.98 18.95 -36.80
C VAL A 86 13.37 17.64 -36.29
N PRO A 87 13.82 16.45 -36.76
CA PRO A 87 13.28 15.18 -36.28
C PRO A 87 13.60 14.98 -34.79
N ALA A 88 12.74 14.27 -34.05
CA ALA A 88 13.01 13.92 -32.66
C ALA A 88 14.25 13.00 -32.59
N MET A 89 15.15 13.26 -31.63
CA MET A 89 16.28 12.37 -31.39
C MET A 89 15.79 11.11 -30.66
N GLU A 90 16.47 10.00 -30.90
CA GLU A 90 16.25 8.73 -30.18
C GLU A 90 16.61 8.87 -28.69
N TYR A 91 15.98 8.08 -27.82
CA TYR A 91 16.24 8.15 -26.38
C TYR A 91 17.69 7.72 -26.05
N GLU A 92 18.21 6.76 -26.82
CA GLU A 92 19.54 6.18 -26.77
C GLU A 92 20.65 7.20 -27.06
N SER A 93 20.31 8.31 -27.73
CA SER A 93 21.24 9.43 -27.97
C SER A 93 21.62 10.19 -26.69
N ASN A 94 20.99 9.86 -25.56
CA ASN A 94 21.20 10.48 -24.25
C ASN A 94 20.80 11.95 -24.15
N CYS A 95 20.12 12.49 -25.17
CA CYS A 95 19.77 13.90 -25.24
C CYS A 95 18.64 14.33 -24.26
N TYR A 96 17.88 13.38 -23.70
CA TYR A 96 16.81 13.66 -22.75
C TYR A 96 17.19 13.38 -21.29
N ARG A 97 18.39 12.87 -21.01
CA ARG A 97 18.73 12.41 -19.65
C ARG A 97 18.67 13.56 -18.63
N SER A 98 17.88 13.35 -17.59
CA SER A 98 17.79 14.23 -16.43
C SER A 98 18.24 13.46 -15.19
N GLU A 99 19.12 14.04 -14.38
CA GLU A 99 19.56 13.45 -13.10
C GLU A 99 18.37 13.15 -12.18
N PHE A 100 17.36 14.04 -12.19
CA PHE A 100 16.14 13.90 -11.40
C PHE A 100 15.21 12.80 -11.90
N ALA A 101 15.43 12.28 -13.11
CA ALA A 101 14.62 11.23 -13.72
C ALA A 101 15.31 9.86 -13.72
N LYS A 102 16.43 9.71 -13.01
CA LYS A 102 17.09 8.41 -12.85
C LYS A 102 16.18 7.43 -12.10
N PRO A 103 16.05 6.19 -12.58
CA PRO A 103 15.20 5.21 -11.94
C PRO A 103 15.79 4.74 -10.61
N ASN A 104 14.94 4.61 -9.61
CA ASN A 104 15.27 4.06 -8.29
C ASN A 104 15.26 2.52 -8.31
N GLU A 105 15.46 1.88 -7.15
CA GLU A 105 15.53 0.42 -7.07
C GLU A 105 14.20 -0.24 -7.49
N SER A 106 13.07 0.28 -6.99
CA SER A 106 11.74 -0.24 -7.33
C SER A 106 11.42 -0.09 -8.82
N GLU A 107 11.81 1.02 -9.44
CA GLU A 107 11.64 1.25 -10.89
C GLU A 107 12.52 0.30 -11.71
N ASN A 108 13.73 0.01 -11.26
CA ASN A 108 14.58 -0.99 -11.91
C ASN A 108 13.99 -2.41 -11.80
N LYS A 109 13.33 -2.75 -10.70
CA LYS A 109 12.57 -4.02 -10.57
C LYS A 109 11.41 -4.06 -11.54
N LEU A 110 10.65 -2.97 -11.62
CA LEU A 110 9.52 -2.80 -12.54
C LEU A 110 9.95 -2.98 -14.01
N TYR A 111 11.05 -2.33 -14.43
CA TYR A 111 11.55 -2.49 -15.80
C TYR A 111 11.94 -3.93 -16.11
N LYS A 112 12.62 -4.61 -15.18
CA LYS A 112 12.99 -6.02 -15.35
C LYS A 112 11.76 -6.92 -15.44
N HIS A 113 10.73 -6.65 -14.65
CA HIS A 113 9.46 -7.39 -14.69
C HIS A 113 8.85 -7.37 -16.09
N TYR A 114 8.66 -6.19 -16.66
CA TYR A 114 8.05 -6.07 -17.99
C TYR A 114 8.96 -6.54 -19.12
N GLN A 115 10.29 -6.36 -19.01
CA GLN A 115 11.24 -6.93 -19.96
C GLN A 115 11.20 -8.46 -20.02
N LYS A 116 11.11 -9.12 -18.86
CA LYS A 116 11.08 -10.59 -18.76
C LYS A 116 9.75 -11.17 -19.25
N ASN A 117 8.64 -10.50 -18.98
CA ASN A 117 7.31 -10.98 -19.34
C ASN A 117 7.02 -10.88 -20.84
N GLY A 118 8.01 -10.47 -21.66
CA GLY A 118 7.87 -10.41 -23.10
C GLY A 118 6.73 -9.49 -23.54
N GLN A 119 6.33 -8.54 -22.70
CA GLN A 119 5.49 -7.41 -23.08
C GLN A 119 6.39 -6.54 -23.97
N PRO A 120 6.27 -6.63 -25.31
CA PRO A 120 7.12 -5.86 -26.19
C PRO A 120 7.01 -4.37 -25.87
N PHE A 121 8.04 -3.64 -26.26
CA PHE A 121 7.95 -2.20 -26.47
C PHE A 121 6.79 -1.94 -27.45
N TYR A 122 5.59 -1.68 -26.93
CA TYR A 122 4.40 -1.48 -27.75
C TYR A 122 4.39 -0.06 -28.32
N ASP A 123 4.14 0.05 -29.63
CA ASP A 123 3.52 1.23 -30.20
C ASP A 123 2.10 1.36 -29.58
N SER A 124 2.02 2.19 -28.54
CA SER A 124 0.87 2.42 -27.66
C SER A 124 -0.50 2.75 -28.33
N PRO A 125 -0.57 3.28 -29.57
CA PRO A 125 -1.85 3.55 -30.23
C PRO A 125 -2.73 2.32 -30.45
N ARG A 126 -2.15 1.23 -30.96
CA ARG A 126 -2.91 0.07 -31.46
C ARG A 126 -3.47 -0.79 -30.34
N GLU A 127 -2.74 -0.91 -29.23
CA GLU A 127 -3.23 -1.63 -28.06
C GLU A 127 -4.33 -0.88 -27.34
N ALA A 128 -4.20 0.43 -27.20
CA ALA A 128 -5.29 1.26 -26.68
C ALA A 128 -6.56 1.07 -27.51
N LEU A 129 -6.44 1.08 -28.85
CA LEU A 129 -7.53 0.76 -29.78
C LEU A 129 -8.09 -0.66 -29.60
N LEU A 130 -7.23 -1.67 -29.45
CA LEU A 130 -7.65 -3.05 -29.20
C LEU A 130 -8.42 -3.18 -27.89
N LEU A 131 -7.94 -2.55 -26.82
CA LEU A 131 -8.54 -2.58 -25.48
C LEU A 131 -9.93 -1.95 -25.45
N ILE A 132 -10.15 -0.89 -26.24
CA ILE A 132 -11.47 -0.26 -26.38
C ILE A 132 -12.35 -0.91 -27.47
N GLY A 133 -11.93 -2.04 -28.04
CA GLY A 133 -12.71 -2.81 -29.02
C GLY A 133 -12.71 -2.25 -30.45
N GLN A 134 -11.70 -1.43 -30.80
CA GLN A 134 -11.59 -0.72 -32.08
C GLN A 134 -10.31 -1.05 -32.84
N ALA A 135 -9.96 -2.34 -32.85
CA ALA A 135 -8.75 -2.94 -33.42
C ALA A 135 -8.42 -2.55 -34.88
N SER A 136 -9.43 -2.14 -35.65
CA SER A 136 -9.37 -1.85 -37.09
C SER A 136 -9.34 -0.35 -37.42
N ALA A 137 -9.24 0.53 -36.42
CA ALA A 137 -9.17 1.97 -36.61
C ALA A 137 -7.78 2.44 -37.08
N ASN A 138 -7.75 3.42 -37.98
CA ASN A 138 -6.52 4.11 -38.44
C ASN A 138 -6.17 5.27 -37.49
N ASP A 139 -4.94 5.79 -37.53
CA ASP A 139 -4.46 6.92 -36.69
C ASP A 139 -5.41 8.13 -36.60
N PRO A 140 -6.07 8.60 -37.68
CA PRO A 140 -7.03 9.71 -37.60
C PRO A 140 -8.27 9.35 -36.77
N THR A 141 -8.74 8.11 -36.89
CA THR A 141 -9.87 7.58 -36.13
C THR A 141 -9.50 7.40 -34.66
N LEU A 142 -8.28 6.95 -34.35
CA LEU A 142 -7.76 6.94 -32.99
C LEU A 142 -7.70 8.34 -32.40
N LYS A 143 -7.19 9.32 -33.15
CA LYS A 143 -7.15 10.72 -32.70
C LYS A 143 -8.56 11.25 -32.43
N GLN A 144 -9.54 10.89 -33.26
CA GLN A 144 -10.94 11.28 -33.10
C GLN A 144 -11.62 10.54 -31.93
N LEU A 145 -11.27 9.29 -31.67
CA LEU A 145 -11.73 8.50 -30.52
C LEU A 145 -11.14 8.97 -29.20
N ILE A 146 -9.83 9.25 -29.19
CA ILE A 146 -9.16 9.98 -28.12
C ILE A 146 -9.92 11.28 -27.93
N GLN A 147 -10.11 12.11 -28.95
CA GLN A 147 -10.87 13.36 -28.80
C GLN A 147 -12.32 13.17 -28.32
N GLN A 148 -13.02 12.09 -28.68
CA GLN A 148 -14.39 11.80 -28.26
C GLN A 148 -14.49 11.20 -26.84
N GLN A 149 -13.51 10.42 -26.41
CA GLN A 149 -13.43 9.91 -25.03
C GLN A 149 -12.84 10.96 -24.08
N PHE A 150 -11.99 11.85 -24.61
CA PHE A 150 -11.31 12.92 -23.89
C PHE A 150 -12.04 14.27 -23.96
N SER A 151 -13.12 14.40 -24.75
CA SER A 151 -14.02 15.58 -24.73
C SER A 151 -14.81 15.69 -23.42
N LYS A 152 -14.68 14.72 -22.52
CA LYS A 152 -14.89 14.90 -21.08
C LYS A 152 -13.77 15.80 -20.51
N GLU A 153 -13.71 17.05 -20.95
CA GLU A 153 -12.89 18.07 -20.31
C GLU A 153 -13.52 18.42 -18.96
N GLY A 154 -12.74 18.36 -17.88
CA GLY A 154 -13.19 18.69 -16.53
C GLY A 154 -12.97 17.56 -15.53
N SER A 155 -13.24 17.85 -14.28
CA SER A 155 -13.02 17.09 -13.03
C SER A 155 -13.46 15.61 -12.97
N ASP A 156 -13.98 15.03 -14.04
CA ASP A 156 -14.80 13.82 -13.98
C ASP A 156 -14.09 12.53 -14.47
N VAL A 157 -12.80 12.62 -14.84
CA VAL A 157 -11.98 11.45 -15.18
C VAL A 157 -11.25 10.95 -13.93
N GLU A 158 -11.55 9.71 -13.53
CA GLU A 158 -10.93 9.06 -12.38
C GLU A 158 -9.41 8.86 -12.58
N ASP A 159 -8.66 8.90 -11.48
CA ASP A 159 -7.25 8.54 -11.49
C ASP A 159 -7.06 7.04 -11.75
N PHE A 160 -5.91 6.71 -12.35
CA PHE A 160 -5.52 5.32 -12.56
C PHE A 160 -5.47 4.58 -11.20
N PRO A 161 -6.04 3.37 -11.09
CA PRO A 161 -5.96 2.57 -9.87
C PRO A 161 -4.54 2.04 -9.68
N TYR A 162 -3.66 2.81 -9.03
CA TYR A 162 -2.24 2.47 -8.87
C TYR A 162 -1.97 1.15 -8.14
N GLN A 163 -2.95 0.63 -7.39
CA GLN A 163 -2.88 -0.73 -6.83
C GLN A 163 -2.81 -1.84 -7.90
N ARG A 164 -3.24 -1.56 -9.14
CA ARG A 164 -3.15 -2.47 -10.30
C ARG A 164 -2.04 -2.07 -11.26
N TYR A 165 -1.07 -1.31 -10.79
CA TYR A 165 0.02 -0.80 -11.63
C TYR A 165 0.96 -1.91 -12.10
N VAL A 166 1.04 -3.03 -11.37
CA VAL A 166 1.93 -4.16 -11.67
C VAL A 166 1.17 -5.47 -11.49
N ASN A 167 1.39 -6.42 -12.38
CA ASN A 167 0.88 -7.77 -12.23
C ASN A 167 1.68 -8.50 -11.14
N TYR A 168 0.97 -9.23 -10.29
CA TYR A 168 1.58 -9.96 -9.20
C TYR A 168 2.60 -10.99 -9.70
N ASN A 169 3.82 -10.95 -9.16
CA ASN A 169 4.86 -11.93 -9.43
C ASN A 169 5.28 -12.62 -8.13
N ARG A 170 4.84 -13.86 -7.95
CA ARG A 170 5.17 -14.68 -6.78
C ARG A 170 6.66 -15.01 -6.67
N GLU A 171 7.29 -15.40 -7.77
CA GLU A 171 8.63 -16.00 -7.76
C GLU A 171 9.69 -14.99 -7.29
N GLU A 172 9.65 -13.78 -7.83
CA GLU A 172 10.66 -12.76 -7.58
C GLU A 172 10.25 -11.86 -6.42
N HIS A 173 9.02 -11.33 -6.44
CA HIS A 173 8.67 -10.16 -5.63
C HIS A 173 7.74 -10.46 -4.46
N GLY A 174 6.66 -11.19 -4.68
CA GLY A 174 5.66 -11.47 -3.64
C GLY A 174 4.83 -10.25 -3.26
N MET A 175 4.23 -10.33 -2.08
CA MET A 175 3.36 -9.31 -1.49
C MET A 175 3.96 -8.88 -0.16
N MET A 176 4.00 -7.59 0.09
CA MET A 176 4.41 -7.03 1.38
C MET A 176 3.17 -6.82 2.24
N VAL A 177 3.24 -7.23 3.50
CA VAL A 177 2.17 -7.07 4.48
C VAL A 177 2.74 -6.48 5.76
N LEU A 178 2.11 -5.43 6.27
CA LEU A 178 2.44 -4.77 7.53
C LEU A 178 1.16 -4.63 8.35
N VAL A 179 1.14 -5.20 9.56
CA VAL A 179 0.06 -4.99 10.52
C VAL A 179 0.41 -3.72 11.31
N ASP A 180 -0.28 -2.62 11.04
CA ASP A 180 0.09 -1.30 11.55
C ASP A 180 -0.39 -1.12 12.99
N LYS A 181 -1.71 -1.13 13.20
CA LYS A 181 -2.31 -0.82 14.50
C LYS A 181 -3.71 -1.39 14.64
N ALA A 182 -4.21 -1.48 15.86
CA ALA A 182 -5.62 -1.70 16.14
C ALA A 182 -6.21 -0.53 16.91
N ALA A 183 -7.53 -0.36 16.82
CA ALA A 183 -8.25 0.73 17.46
C ALA A 183 -9.56 0.24 18.05
N GLY A 184 -10.09 0.99 19.02
CA GLY A 184 -11.43 0.76 19.56
C GLY A 184 -11.63 -0.57 20.28
N LEU A 185 -10.56 -1.19 20.78
CA LEU A 185 -10.68 -2.46 21.49
C LEU A 185 -11.53 -2.28 22.76
N PRO A 186 -12.38 -3.26 23.10
CA PRO A 186 -13.29 -3.16 24.24
C PRO A 186 -12.57 -3.16 25.60
N LEU A 187 -13.22 -2.55 26.60
CA LEU A 187 -12.66 -2.38 27.95
C LEU A 187 -12.19 -3.69 28.62
N PHE A 188 -12.86 -4.81 28.37
CA PHE A 188 -12.47 -6.10 28.97
C PHE A 188 -11.12 -6.65 28.45
N LEU A 189 -10.58 -6.05 27.38
CA LEU A 189 -9.23 -6.34 26.89
C LEU A 189 -8.16 -5.44 27.50
N GLU A 190 -8.55 -4.45 28.29
CA GLU A 190 -7.60 -3.69 29.12
C GLU A 190 -6.87 -4.64 30.09
N GLY A 191 -5.62 -4.32 30.37
CA GLY A 191 -4.73 -5.20 31.13
C GLY A 191 -4.14 -6.34 30.31
N ARG A 192 -4.16 -6.25 28.96
CA ARG A 192 -3.58 -7.25 28.07
C ARG A 192 -2.56 -6.64 27.11
N TYR A 193 -1.48 -7.38 26.89
CA TYR A 193 -0.48 -7.12 25.87
C TYR A 193 -0.94 -7.80 24.59
N LEU A 194 -0.99 -7.05 23.50
CA LEU A 194 -1.69 -7.46 22.29
C LEU A 194 -0.71 -7.73 21.17
N GLU A 195 -0.86 -8.90 20.56
CA GLU A 195 -0.11 -9.32 19.39
C GLU A 195 -1.08 -9.85 18.33
N CYS A 196 -0.74 -9.67 17.06
CA CYS A 196 -1.52 -10.13 15.92
C CYS A 196 -0.74 -11.20 15.16
N LEU A 197 -1.35 -12.37 14.98
CA LEU A 197 -0.93 -13.38 14.01
C LEU A 197 -1.62 -13.10 12.68
N ALA A 198 -0.83 -12.86 11.64
CA ALA A 198 -1.31 -12.82 10.26
C ALA A 198 -1.02 -14.17 9.58
N GLN A 199 -2.03 -14.73 8.93
CA GLN A 199 -1.92 -15.98 8.18
C GLN A 199 -2.49 -15.80 6.78
N VAL A 200 -1.69 -16.10 5.76
CA VAL A 200 -2.12 -16.02 4.37
C VAL A 200 -2.60 -17.39 3.92
N PHE A 201 -3.90 -17.50 3.68
CA PHE A 201 -4.55 -18.73 3.26
C PHE A 201 -4.77 -18.74 1.74
N PRO A 202 -4.59 -19.90 1.09
CA PRO A 202 -4.94 -20.07 -0.32
C PRO A 202 -6.46 -20.03 -0.51
N GLY A 203 -6.88 -19.55 -1.68
CA GLY A 203 -8.26 -19.70 -2.14
C GLY A 203 -8.56 -21.12 -2.62
N GLU A 204 -9.82 -21.36 -2.99
CA GLU A 204 -10.30 -22.69 -3.35
C GLU A 204 -9.62 -23.25 -4.61
N ASP A 205 -9.38 -22.40 -5.61
CA ASP A 205 -8.80 -22.82 -6.89
C ASP A 205 -7.36 -23.32 -6.69
N THR A 206 -6.59 -22.64 -5.84
CA THR A 206 -5.23 -23.06 -5.43
C THR A 206 -5.24 -24.38 -4.68
N LYS A 207 -6.21 -24.58 -3.76
CA LYS A 207 -6.32 -25.82 -2.98
C LYS A 207 -6.64 -27.03 -3.84
N MET A 208 -7.46 -26.84 -4.88
CA MET A 208 -7.91 -27.90 -5.78
C MET A 208 -6.88 -28.21 -6.89
N GLY A 209 -5.97 -27.28 -7.18
CA GLY A 209 -4.90 -27.44 -8.17
C GLY A 209 -3.67 -28.21 -7.65
N ASN A 210 -2.61 -28.24 -8.46
CA ASN A 210 -1.28 -28.73 -8.06
C ASN A 210 -0.50 -27.72 -7.19
N GLY A 211 -1.18 -26.69 -6.70
CA GLY A 211 -0.59 -25.61 -5.92
C GLY A 211 -0.08 -26.08 -4.56
N MET A 212 1.03 -25.50 -4.10
CA MET A 212 1.43 -25.66 -2.70
C MET A 212 0.52 -24.76 -1.86
N GLY A 213 -0.62 -25.29 -1.41
CA GLY A 213 -1.56 -24.62 -0.50
C GLY A 213 -1.02 -24.36 0.91
N GLN A 214 0.27 -24.03 1.05
CA GLN A 214 0.91 -23.75 2.32
C GLN A 214 0.47 -22.40 2.88
N VAL A 215 0.01 -22.42 4.13
CA VAL A 215 -0.30 -21.21 4.87
C VAL A 215 1.01 -20.55 5.31
N THR A 216 1.21 -19.30 4.89
CA THR A 216 2.33 -18.48 5.37
C THR A 216 1.88 -17.69 6.60
N SER A 217 2.68 -17.66 7.67
CA SER A 217 2.29 -16.99 8.92
C SER A 217 3.39 -16.14 9.53
N PHE A 218 3.04 -15.01 10.11
CA PHE A 218 3.93 -14.17 10.90
C PHE A 218 3.16 -13.48 12.04
N VAL A 219 3.88 -13.07 13.08
CA VAL A 219 3.31 -12.44 14.28
C VAL A 219 3.98 -11.08 14.48
N THR A 220 3.21 -10.08 14.93
CA THR A 220 3.73 -8.77 15.37
C THR A 220 4.56 -8.92 16.64
N ASN A 221 5.74 -8.32 16.69
CA ASN A 221 6.67 -8.46 17.81
C ASN A 221 6.98 -7.13 18.51
N ASP A 222 6.95 -6.02 17.78
CA ASP A 222 7.41 -4.72 18.28
C ASP A 222 6.22 -3.80 18.56
N LEU A 223 5.53 -4.05 19.69
CA LEU A 223 4.47 -3.17 20.18
C LEU A 223 5.06 -1.87 20.74
N GLU A 224 4.56 -0.72 20.28
CA GLU A 224 4.92 0.58 20.81
C GLU A 224 4.47 0.74 22.27
N LEU A 225 5.37 1.23 23.11
CA LEU A 225 5.17 1.19 24.56
C LEU A 225 4.33 2.36 25.08
N ASP A 226 4.27 3.46 24.35
CA ASP A 226 3.47 4.64 24.65
C ASP A 226 2.05 4.57 24.10
N CYS A 227 1.73 3.58 23.26
CA CYS A 227 0.39 3.36 22.75
C CYS A 227 -0.59 3.00 23.88
N SER A 228 -1.87 3.31 23.69
CA SER A 228 -2.93 2.85 24.60
C SER A 228 -3.10 1.34 24.50
N GLN A 229 -3.32 0.64 25.62
CA GLN A 229 -3.61 -0.80 25.62
C GLN A 229 -4.84 -1.17 24.79
N ARG A 230 -5.76 -0.23 24.56
CA ARG A 230 -6.96 -0.43 23.75
C ARG A 230 -6.82 0.03 22.29
N ALA A 231 -5.66 0.56 21.94
CA ALA A 231 -5.29 0.95 20.59
C ALA A 231 -3.80 0.63 20.38
N PRO A 232 -3.43 -0.66 20.29
CA PRO A 232 -2.05 -1.07 20.09
C PRO A 232 -1.53 -0.56 18.76
N ASP A 233 -0.27 -0.13 18.74
CA ASP A 233 0.46 0.31 17.56
C ASP A 233 1.74 -0.52 17.47
N TRP A 234 2.02 -1.09 16.30
CA TRP A 234 3.14 -2.00 16.09
C TRP A 234 4.15 -1.37 15.12
N SER A 235 5.42 -1.33 15.53
CA SER A 235 6.53 -0.83 14.72
C SER A 235 7.31 -1.92 13.99
N ASP A 236 6.65 -3.07 13.78
CA ASP A 236 7.20 -4.18 13.02
C ASP A 236 7.60 -3.75 11.60
N LYS A 237 8.59 -4.46 11.04
CA LYS A 237 8.94 -4.28 9.62
C LYS A 237 7.93 -5.03 8.74
N PRO A 238 7.66 -4.54 7.53
CA PRO A 238 6.82 -5.24 6.57
C PRO A 238 7.36 -6.64 6.27
N THR A 239 6.48 -7.63 6.24
CA THR A 239 6.82 -9.02 5.93
C THR A 239 6.53 -9.32 4.48
N ASN A 240 7.51 -9.88 3.76
CA ASN A 240 7.30 -10.37 2.40
C ASN A 240 6.72 -11.80 2.45
N VAL A 241 5.56 -11.99 1.83
CA VAL A 241 4.88 -13.27 1.68
C VAL A 241 4.69 -13.59 0.20
N LYS A 242 4.77 -14.88 -0.17
CA LYS A 242 4.70 -15.33 -1.57
C LYS A 242 3.57 -16.35 -1.80
N PRO A 243 2.30 -16.00 -1.48
CA PRO A 243 1.17 -16.87 -1.75
C PRO A 243 1.02 -17.13 -3.25
N GLU A 244 0.41 -18.26 -3.60
CA GLU A 244 -0.05 -18.49 -4.97
C GLU A 244 -1.20 -17.52 -5.31
N TYR A 245 -1.24 -17.11 -6.57
CA TYR A 245 -2.27 -16.19 -7.04
C TYR A 245 -3.62 -16.91 -7.06
N ASP A 246 -4.59 -16.32 -6.37
CA ASP A 246 -5.97 -16.81 -6.30
C ASP A 246 -6.87 -15.65 -5.93
N ASP A 247 -7.93 -15.40 -6.72
CA ASP A 247 -8.89 -14.32 -6.46
C ASP A 247 -9.55 -14.42 -5.08
N ARG A 248 -9.48 -15.59 -4.43
CA ARG A 248 -10.03 -15.86 -3.10
C ARG A 248 -8.97 -16.15 -2.04
N ALA A 249 -7.68 -15.97 -2.33
CA ALA A 249 -6.67 -15.96 -1.27
C ALA A 249 -6.95 -14.79 -0.30
N PHE A 250 -6.75 -15.06 1.00
CA PHE A 250 -7.07 -14.10 2.05
C PHE A 250 -6.05 -14.10 3.16
N ILE A 251 -5.91 -12.96 3.83
CA ILE A 251 -5.14 -12.79 5.06
C ILE A 251 -6.11 -12.89 6.23
N LEU A 252 -5.93 -13.91 7.07
CA LEU A 252 -6.59 -14.04 8.36
C LEU A 252 -5.74 -13.34 9.43
N LEU A 253 -6.32 -12.37 10.10
CA LEU A 253 -5.73 -11.66 11.22
C LEU A 253 -6.33 -12.22 12.51
N SER A 254 -5.50 -12.65 13.45
CA SER A 254 -5.94 -13.15 14.77
C SER A 254 -5.22 -12.39 15.88
N LEU A 255 -5.99 -11.69 16.71
CA LEU A 255 -5.49 -10.93 17.84
C LEU A 255 -5.42 -11.81 19.08
N TYR A 256 -4.31 -11.70 19.82
CA TYR A 256 -4.04 -12.40 21.07
C TYR A 256 -3.88 -11.40 22.19
N GLY A 257 -4.46 -11.71 23.35
CA GLY A 257 -4.33 -10.88 24.53
C GLY A 257 -3.62 -11.63 25.65
N LEU A 258 -2.34 -11.30 25.83
CA LEU A 258 -1.46 -11.87 26.85
C LEU A 258 -1.57 -11.07 28.14
N ARG A 259 -1.36 -11.72 29.28
CA ARG A 259 -1.07 -11.03 30.54
C ARG A 259 0.42 -11.17 30.78
N PRO A 260 1.23 -10.20 30.32
CA PRO A 260 2.66 -10.38 30.26
C PRO A 260 3.25 -10.40 31.65
N ARG A 261 4.24 -11.27 31.84
CA ARG A 261 5.24 -11.15 32.89
C ARG A 261 6.58 -10.99 32.17
N PHE A 262 7.22 -9.85 32.37
CA PHE A 262 8.54 -9.64 31.79
C PHE A 262 9.59 -10.33 32.66
N ASP A 263 10.35 -11.26 32.09
CA ASP A 263 11.48 -11.89 32.76
C ASP A 263 12.76 -11.11 32.45
N THR A 264 13.33 -10.47 33.48
CA THR A 264 14.51 -9.62 33.33
C THR A 264 15.80 -10.39 33.11
N ASN A 265 15.82 -11.70 33.43
CA ASN A 265 16.97 -12.56 33.18
C ASN A 265 17.06 -12.97 31.70
N SER A 266 15.95 -13.44 31.13
CA SER A 266 15.89 -13.85 29.71
C SER A 266 15.58 -12.71 28.75
N GLN A 267 15.16 -11.55 29.25
CA GLN A 267 14.66 -10.42 28.46
C GLN A 267 13.49 -10.81 27.54
N LYS A 268 12.70 -11.79 27.96
CA LYS A 268 11.53 -12.28 27.21
C LYS A 268 10.22 -11.89 27.89
N LEU A 269 9.21 -11.67 27.06
CA LEU A 269 7.83 -11.56 27.50
C LEU A 269 7.28 -12.98 27.71
N LEU A 270 6.89 -13.29 28.93
CA LEU A 270 6.28 -14.58 29.29
C LEU A 270 4.80 -14.39 29.58
N ASP A 271 4.03 -15.48 29.51
CA ASP A 271 2.66 -15.49 30.04
C ASP A 271 2.65 -15.36 31.57
N ARG A 272 1.45 -15.26 32.16
CA ARG A 272 1.27 -15.15 33.62
C ARG A 272 1.91 -16.32 34.39
N GLU A 273 1.99 -17.49 33.77
CA GLU A 273 2.55 -18.72 34.32
C GLU A 273 4.07 -18.85 34.07
N GLY A 274 4.70 -17.87 33.41
CA GLY A 274 6.13 -17.86 33.12
C GLY A 274 6.53 -18.74 31.94
N ARG A 275 5.60 -19.02 31.01
CA ARG A 275 5.87 -19.79 29.79
C ARG A 275 5.95 -18.88 28.58
N GLU A 276 6.62 -19.35 27.53
CA GLU A 276 6.60 -18.65 26.25
C GLU A 276 5.16 -18.61 25.68
N PRO A 277 4.67 -17.44 25.25
CA PRO A 277 3.38 -17.31 24.60
C PRO A 277 3.28 -18.25 23.39
N ARG A 278 2.14 -18.94 23.26
CA ARG A 278 1.85 -19.78 22.10
C ARG A 278 0.72 -19.16 21.28
N PHE A 279 1.02 -18.72 20.07
CA PHE A 279 0.02 -18.15 19.17
C PHE A 279 -0.58 -19.26 18.31
N ASN A 280 -1.81 -19.65 18.62
CA ASN A 280 -2.60 -20.57 17.80
C ASN A 280 -4.05 -20.09 17.70
N LEU A 281 -4.77 -20.46 16.64
CA LEU A 281 -6.12 -19.95 16.39
C LEU A 281 -7.12 -20.19 17.53
N GLN A 282 -6.89 -21.20 18.39
CA GLN A 282 -7.78 -21.52 19.50
C GLN A 282 -7.75 -20.48 20.62
N GLN A 283 -6.67 -19.70 20.71
CA GLN A 283 -6.47 -18.68 21.76
C GLN A 283 -6.77 -17.25 21.29
N ALA A 284 -7.21 -17.07 20.03
CA ALA A 284 -7.56 -15.76 19.50
C ALA A 284 -8.73 -15.14 20.28
N ILE A 285 -8.58 -13.86 20.64
CA ILE A 285 -9.61 -13.08 21.35
C ILE A 285 -10.47 -12.26 20.37
N ALA A 286 -9.90 -11.96 19.21
CA ALA A 286 -10.55 -11.30 18.10
C ALA A 286 -9.90 -11.74 16.79
N TRP A 287 -10.61 -11.60 15.67
CA TRP A 287 -10.05 -11.92 14.36
C TRP A 287 -10.69 -11.09 13.25
N SER A 288 -10.07 -11.05 12.07
CA SER A 288 -10.65 -10.47 10.86
C SER A 288 -10.05 -11.14 9.63
N ALA A 289 -10.58 -10.83 8.44
CA ALA A 289 -10.05 -11.32 7.18
C ALA A 289 -10.16 -10.28 6.07
N MET A 290 -9.23 -10.31 5.12
CA MET A 290 -9.24 -9.45 3.94
C MET A 290 -8.64 -10.16 2.72
N PRO A 291 -9.06 -9.82 1.49
CA PRO A 291 -8.53 -10.44 0.30
C PRO A 291 -7.09 -10.02 0.03
N CYS A 292 -6.30 -10.91 -0.57
CA CYS A 292 -4.91 -10.65 -0.97
C CYS A 292 -4.81 -9.95 -2.34
N PHE A 293 -5.73 -10.24 -3.26
CA PHE A 293 -5.60 -9.89 -4.68
C PHE A 293 -6.85 -9.22 -5.24
N ASP A 294 -6.65 -8.41 -6.28
CA ASP A 294 -7.69 -7.80 -7.10
C ASP A 294 -7.21 -7.71 -8.54
N LYS A 295 -7.74 -8.58 -9.41
CA LYS A 295 -7.51 -8.59 -10.86
C LYS A 295 -6.01 -8.65 -11.23
N ASP A 296 -5.40 -9.82 -11.05
CA ASP A 296 -4.01 -10.12 -11.37
C ASP A 296 -2.96 -9.31 -10.59
N ALA A 297 -3.39 -8.45 -9.67
CA ALA A 297 -2.53 -7.61 -8.84
C ALA A 297 -2.76 -7.87 -7.36
N VAL A 298 -1.77 -7.50 -6.54
CA VAL A 298 -1.96 -7.39 -5.08
C VAL A 298 -3.07 -6.38 -4.82
N TYR A 299 -3.97 -6.68 -3.88
CA TYR A 299 -5.00 -5.73 -3.45
C TYR A 299 -4.38 -4.67 -2.54
N ALA A 300 -3.52 -3.85 -3.13
CA ALA A 300 -2.69 -2.90 -2.42
C ALA A 300 -3.54 -1.78 -1.80
N GLY A 301 -3.13 -1.33 -0.62
CA GLY A 301 -3.80 -0.29 0.13
C GLY A 301 -3.58 -0.41 1.63
N ILE A 302 -4.09 0.59 2.34
CA ILE A 302 -4.21 0.59 3.80
C ILE A 302 -5.60 0.07 4.13
N HIS A 303 -5.70 -1.14 4.65
CA HIS A 303 -6.95 -1.84 4.93
C HIS A 303 -7.37 -1.63 6.37
N GLN A 304 -8.46 -0.89 6.59
CA GLN A 304 -9.09 -0.81 7.90
C GLN A 304 -10.26 -1.79 7.96
N VAL A 305 -10.09 -2.88 8.71
CA VAL A 305 -11.05 -3.98 8.76
C VAL A 305 -11.63 -4.16 10.17
N PRO A 306 -12.92 -4.52 10.29
CA PRO A 306 -13.54 -4.68 11.60
C PRO A 306 -13.04 -5.96 12.28
N LEU A 307 -12.86 -5.89 13.59
CA LEU A 307 -12.54 -7.08 14.40
C LEU A 307 -13.83 -7.82 14.77
N LEU A 308 -13.77 -9.13 14.63
CA LEU A 308 -14.79 -10.10 15.00
C LEU A 308 -14.45 -10.72 16.35
N LYS A 309 -15.47 -11.14 17.10
CA LYS A 309 -15.34 -11.60 18.49
C LYS A 309 -14.89 -13.05 18.56
N GLY A 310 -13.98 -13.34 19.47
CA GLY A 310 -13.57 -14.71 19.81
C GLY A 310 -12.58 -15.30 18.82
N ARG A 311 -12.62 -16.63 18.65
CA ARG A 311 -11.81 -17.34 17.66
C ARG A 311 -12.54 -17.49 16.32
N PRO A 312 -11.83 -17.53 15.19
CA PRO A 312 -12.44 -17.89 13.91
C PRO A 312 -12.90 -19.36 13.96
N PRO A 313 -14.18 -19.66 13.64
CA PRO A 313 -14.64 -21.04 13.49
C PRO A 313 -13.98 -21.72 12.28
N ASP A 314 -13.66 -23.02 12.38
CA ASP A 314 -12.95 -23.75 11.33
C ASP A 314 -13.75 -23.80 10.02
N ASP A 315 -15.08 -23.95 10.11
CA ASP A 315 -15.99 -23.95 8.96
C ASP A 315 -16.14 -22.57 8.30
N ILE A 316 -15.82 -21.49 9.04
CA ILE A 316 -15.76 -20.12 8.52
C ILE A 316 -14.43 -19.85 7.82
N ILE A 317 -13.32 -20.36 8.35
CA ILE A 317 -12.01 -20.29 7.68
C ILE A 317 -12.07 -21.00 6.33
N GLU A 318 -12.72 -22.17 6.28
CA GLU A 318 -12.96 -22.87 5.02
C GLU A 318 -13.82 -22.04 4.06
N LYS A 319 -14.91 -21.41 4.54
CA LYS A 319 -15.77 -20.55 3.71
C LYS A 319 -15.05 -19.35 3.13
N LEU A 320 -14.05 -18.81 3.82
CA LEU A 320 -13.28 -17.67 3.34
C LEU A 320 -12.48 -17.99 2.07
N SER A 321 -12.21 -19.26 1.74
CA SER A 321 -11.55 -19.61 0.47
C SER A 321 -12.45 -19.50 -0.76
N TYR A 322 -13.76 -19.26 -0.58
CA TYR A 322 -14.69 -19.10 -1.70
C TYR A 322 -15.80 -18.04 -1.48
N LEU A 323 -15.94 -17.49 -0.27
CA LEU A 323 -16.91 -16.43 0.06
C LEU A 323 -16.22 -15.21 0.69
N PRO A 324 -16.61 -13.98 0.31
CA PRO A 324 -16.07 -12.77 0.92
C PRO A 324 -16.55 -12.58 2.37
N LEU A 325 -15.74 -11.90 3.19
CA LEU A 325 -16.02 -11.71 4.62
C LEU A 325 -17.35 -10.99 4.90
N ASP A 326 -17.72 -10.02 4.07
CA ASP A 326 -18.97 -9.27 4.27
C ASP A 326 -20.20 -10.16 4.05
N TYR A 327 -20.16 -11.07 3.07
CA TYR A 327 -21.16 -12.10 2.87
C TYR A 327 -21.23 -13.03 4.07
N ILE A 328 -20.09 -13.46 4.60
CA ILE A 328 -20.03 -14.33 5.78
C ILE A 328 -20.67 -13.65 6.99
N CYS A 329 -20.32 -12.39 7.27
CA CYS A 329 -20.87 -11.65 8.39
C CYS A 329 -22.38 -11.40 8.26
N LYS A 330 -22.89 -11.25 7.02
CA LYS A 330 -24.33 -11.07 6.76
C LYS A 330 -25.12 -12.36 6.92
N ASN A 331 -24.59 -13.50 6.48
CA ASN A 331 -25.35 -14.77 6.40
C ASN A 331 -25.09 -15.73 7.58
N PHE A 332 -23.98 -15.61 8.28
CA PHE A 332 -23.58 -16.51 9.38
C PHE A 332 -23.55 -15.81 10.75
N LYS A 333 -24.50 -14.90 11.01
CA LYS A 333 -24.57 -14.05 12.22
C LYS A 333 -24.62 -14.82 13.55
N SER A 334 -25.08 -16.07 13.54
CA SER A 334 -25.09 -16.93 14.73
C SER A 334 -23.69 -17.37 15.14
N GLN A 335 -22.80 -17.53 14.16
CA GLN A 335 -21.41 -17.96 14.36
C GLN A 335 -20.43 -16.79 14.45
N VAL A 336 -20.69 -15.73 13.66
CA VAL A 336 -19.80 -14.58 13.52
C VAL A 336 -20.42 -13.35 14.16
N LYS A 337 -19.71 -12.76 15.14
CA LYS A 337 -20.14 -11.55 15.83
C LYS A 337 -19.09 -10.46 15.65
N VAL A 338 -19.53 -9.26 15.28
CA VAL A 338 -18.65 -8.11 15.01
C VAL A 338 -18.51 -7.27 16.29
N PHE A 339 -17.33 -6.70 16.54
CA PHE A 339 -17.18 -5.64 17.55
C PHE A 339 -17.72 -4.31 17.00
N GLU A 340 -18.46 -3.58 17.81
CA GLU A 340 -19.13 -2.34 17.38
C GLU A 340 -18.21 -1.20 16.95
N ALA A 341 -16.97 -1.19 17.46
CA ALA A 341 -16.01 -0.10 17.25
C ALA A 341 -14.56 -0.56 17.10
N ALA A 342 -14.28 -1.88 17.22
CA ALA A 342 -12.92 -2.37 17.19
C ALA A 342 -12.48 -2.71 15.76
N SER A 343 -11.36 -2.16 15.31
CA SER A 343 -10.80 -2.38 13.96
C SER A 343 -9.30 -2.62 14.03
N ILE A 344 -8.75 -3.20 12.96
CA ILE A 344 -7.32 -3.35 12.75
C ILE A 344 -6.96 -2.76 11.37
N GLU A 345 -5.82 -2.09 11.29
CA GLU A 345 -5.26 -1.47 10.10
C GLU A 345 -4.08 -2.33 9.62
N VAL A 346 -4.08 -2.68 8.34
CA VAL A 346 -3.02 -3.45 7.70
C VAL A 346 -2.70 -2.85 6.35
N SER A 347 -1.43 -2.51 6.14
CA SER A 347 -0.91 -2.04 4.86
C SER A 347 -0.44 -3.21 4.01
N ILE A 348 -0.88 -3.25 2.76
CA ILE A 348 -0.52 -4.27 1.78
C ILE A 348 -0.05 -3.59 0.50
N TRP A 349 1.05 -4.06 -0.08
CA TRP A 349 1.50 -3.62 -1.40
C TRP A 349 2.31 -4.68 -2.11
N ASP A 350 2.58 -4.44 -3.39
CA ASP A 350 3.34 -5.35 -4.22
C ASP A 350 4.86 -5.28 -3.91
N GLY A 351 5.52 -6.43 -3.81
CA GLY A 351 6.94 -6.57 -3.46
C GLY A 351 7.94 -6.01 -4.49
N HIS A 352 7.50 -5.49 -5.63
CA HIS A 352 8.35 -4.68 -6.51
C HIS A 352 8.75 -3.36 -5.82
N PHE A 353 7.90 -2.82 -4.94
CA PHE A 353 8.10 -1.54 -4.30
C PHE A 353 8.66 -1.66 -2.88
N SER A 354 9.65 -0.84 -2.58
CA SER A 354 10.00 -0.55 -1.17
C SER A 354 8.92 0.32 -0.53
N ASN A 355 8.84 0.31 0.81
CA ASN A 355 7.81 1.07 1.55
C ASN A 355 7.84 2.57 1.21
N SER A 356 9.03 3.16 0.99
CA SER A 356 9.20 4.58 0.65
C SER A 356 9.02 4.90 -0.84
N GLU A 357 8.91 3.89 -1.71
CA GLU A 357 8.84 4.04 -3.16
C GLU A 357 7.54 3.47 -3.75
N CYS A 358 6.59 3.11 -2.89
CA CYS A 358 5.29 2.61 -3.30
C CYS A 358 4.46 3.75 -3.95
N PRO A 359 3.68 3.46 -5.00
CA PRO A 359 2.63 4.38 -5.44
C PRO A 359 1.67 4.73 -4.28
N PRO A 360 0.92 5.84 -4.37
CA PRO A 360 -0.09 6.18 -3.37
C PRO A 360 -1.03 5.01 -3.09
N LEU A 361 -1.02 4.54 -1.84
CA LEU A 361 -1.86 3.43 -1.41
C LEU A 361 -3.28 3.93 -1.10
N PRO A 362 -4.33 3.35 -1.73
CA PRO A 362 -5.70 3.70 -1.40
C PRO A 362 -6.06 3.22 0.01
N VAL A 363 -6.96 3.94 0.69
CA VAL A 363 -7.48 3.52 2.00
C VAL A 363 -8.78 2.72 1.81
N HIS A 364 -8.77 1.46 2.23
CA HIS A 364 -9.91 0.55 2.09
C HIS A 364 -10.68 0.43 3.41
N MET A 365 -11.82 1.11 3.48
CA MET A 365 -12.73 1.08 4.65
C MET A 365 -14.05 0.36 4.38
N LYS A 366 -14.24 -0.20 3.18
CA LYS A 366 -15.54 -0.79 2.76
C LYS A 366 -16.04 -1.89 3.70
N LEU A 367 -15.13 -2.66 4.30
CA LEU A 367 -15.48 -3.75 5.24
C LEU A 367 -16.03 -3.22 6.57
N LEU A 368 -15.78 -1.96 6.95
CA LEU A 368 -16.37 -1.37 8.16
C LEU A 368 -17.90 -1.26 8.06
N ASN A 369 -18.46 -1.24 6.84
CA ASN A 369 -19.89 -1.25 6.57
C ASN A 369 -20.60 -2.57 6.95
N ILE A 370 -19.85 -3.57 7.41
CA ILE A 370 -20.42 -4.77 8.04
C ILE A 370 -21.14 -4.41 9.36
N SER A 371 -20.69 -3.35 10.04
CA SER A 371 -21.39 -2.80 11.21
C SER A 371 -22.53 -1.88 10.78
N ASN A 372 -23.58 -1.83 11.59
CA ASN A 372 -24.67 -0.88 11.43
C ASN A 372 -24.22 0.58 11.67
N ASN A 373 -23.05 0.82 12.26
CA ASN A 373 -22.56 2.17 12.53
C ASN A 373 -21.04 2.31 12.26
N PRO A 374 -20.64 2.45 10.97
CA PRO A 374 -19.23 2.56 10.58
C PRO A 374 -18.50 3.75 11.22
N SER A 375 -19.22 4.83 11.52
CA SER A 375 -18.64 6.03 12.15
C SER A 375 -18.02 5.78 13.52
N ARG A 376 -18.43 4.70 14.21
CA ARG A 376 -17.84 4.32 15.50
C ARG A 376 -16.39 3.86 15.37
N TYR A 377 -16.03 3.17 14.29
CA TYR A 377 -14.65 2.76 14.06
C TYR A 377 -13.75 3.96 13.82
N LEU A 378 -14.21 4.93 13.01
CA LEU A 378 -13.45 6.15 12.71
C LEU A 378 -13.19 6.95 13.99
N LYS A 379 -14.23 7.20 14.79
CA LYS A 379 -14.09 7.86 16.09
C LYS A 379 -13.14 7.11 17.03
N ALA A 380 -13.21 5.78 17.04
CA ALA A 380 -12.36 4.98 17.91
C ALA A 380 -10.89 4.93 17.45
N ALA A 381 -10.62 5.17 16.16
CA ALA A 381 -9.28 5.32 15.61
C ALA A 381 -8.68 6.70 15.92
N GLU A 382 -9.51 7.75 15.97
CA GLU A 382 -9.07 9.12 16.30
C GLU A 382 -8.79 9.33 17.80
N PHE A 383 -9.62 8.73 18.67
CA PHE A 383 -9.57 8.98 20.11
C PHE A 383 -9.02 7.77 20.87
N THR A 384 -7.71 7.79 21.14
CA THR A 384 -7.06 6.82 22.01
C THR A 384 -6.96 7.38 23.44
N SER A 385 -7.32 6.58 24.44
CA SER A 385 -7.23 6.94 25.85
C SER A 385 -7.07 5.69 26.71
N GLY A 386 -6.63 5.87 27.96
CA GLY A 386 -6.43 4.77 28.92
C GLY A 386 -4.95 4.52 29.25
N ALA A 387 -4.70 3.45 30.01
CA ALA A 387 -3.35 3.06 30.39
C ALA A 387 -2.51 2.65 29.16
N THR A 388 -1.21 2.93 29.22
CA THR A 388 -0.29 2.60 28.12
C THR A 388 0.18 1.15 28.17
N ALA A 389 0.70 0.62 27.06
CA ALA A 389 1.35 -0.69 27.04
C ALA A 389 2.54 -0.75 28.03
N ALA A 390 3.30 0.35 28.19
CA ALA A 390 4.34 0.45 29.21
C ALA A 390 3.79 0.28 30.63
N ASP A 391 2.64 0.88 30.94
CA ASP A 391 2.04 0.76 32.28
C ASP A 391 1.63 -0.67 32.59
N LEU A 392 1.17 -1.43 31.59
CA LEU A 392 0.92 -2.86 31.73
C LEU A 392 2.18 -3.64 32.10
N LEU A 393 3.28 -3.39 31.38
CA LEU A 393 4.54 -4.09 31.61
C LEU A 393 5.12 -3.74 32.99
N LYS A 394 4.99 -2.49 33.44
CA LYS A 394 5.39 -2.08 34.80
C LYS A 394 4.64 -2.87 35.88
N LEU A 395 3.34 -3.09 35.71
CA LEU A 395 2.53 -3.90 36.64
C LEU A 395 2.94 -5.37 36.64
N GLY A 396 3.43 -5.89 35.50
CA GLY A 396 3.92 -7.27 35.37
C GLY A 396 5.33 -7.52 35.93
N LEU A 397 6.03 -6.48 36.40
CA LEU A 397 7.39 -6.59 36.94
C LEU A 397 7.40 -6.82 38.45
N LYS A 398 8.37 -7.60 38.92
CA LYS A 398 8.67 -7.75 40.35
C LYS A 398 9.26 -6.47 40.98
N ASP A 399 9.96 -5.67 40.16
CA ASP A 399 10.54 -4.38 40.53
C ASP A 399 10.47 -3.42 39.32
N PRO A 400 9.65 -2.36 39.38
CA PRO A 400 9.46 -1.40 38.29
C PRO A 400 10.73 -0.67 37.83
N SER A 401 11.77 -0.58 38.66
CA SER A 401 13.03 0.11 38.32
C SER A 401 13.80 -0.57 37.19
N GLN A 402 13.61 -1.89 37.02
CA GLN A 402 14.28 -2.71 36.01
C GLN A 402 13.82 -2.39 34.57
N PHE A 403 12.58 -1.92 34.40
CA PHE A 403 12.04 -1.50 33.10
C PHE A 403 12.79 -0.30 32.51
N ASN A 404 13.03 0.71 33.36
CA ASN A 404 13.65 1.97 32.94
C ASN A 404 15.11 1.78 32.49
N ALA A 405 15.81 0.81 33.06
CA ALA A 405 17.15 0.42 32.63
C ALA A 405 17.14 -0.21 31.22
N HIS A 406 16.11 -1.00 30.91
CA HIS A 406 15.98 -1.65 29.61
C HIS A 406 15.53 -0.68 28.50
N LYS A 407 14.57 0.22 28.77
CA LYS A 407 14.14 1.23 27.80
C LYS A 407 15.32 2.09 27.33
N LYS A 408 16.22 2.45 28.25
CA LYS A 408 17.45 3.18 27.91
C LYS A 408 18.33 2.38 26.95
N LYS A 409 18.54 1.07 27.18
CA LYS A 409 19.36 0.22 26.29
C LYS A 409 18.83 0.13 24.86
N LYS A 410 17.51 -0.06 24.66
CA LYS A 410 16.90 -0.12 23.31
C LYS A 410 17.13 1.20 22.55
N ASN A 411 17.01 2.34 23.25
CA ASN A 411 17.23 3.67 22.65
C ASN A 411 18.72 3.97 22.36
N THR A 412 19.66 3.41 23.12
CA THR A 412 21.10 3.59 22.83
C THR A 412 21.56 2.73 21.64
N THR A 413 20.96 1.56 21.42
CA THR A 413 21.26 0.73 20.23
C THR A 413 20.72 1.29 18.92
N ALA A 414 19.71 2.18 18.96
CA ALA A 414 19.19 2.87 17.77
C ALA A 414 20.00 4.13 17.37
N SER A 415 20.90 4.61 18.24
CA SER A 415 21.69 5.84 18.04
C SER A 415 23.18 5.59 17.80
N GLY A 416 23.59 4.32 17.65
CA GLY A 416 24.99 3.89 17.54
C GLY A 416 25.38 3.34 16.17
N PHE A 417 25.03 4.01 15.07
CA PHE A 417 25.71 3.83 13.78
C PHE A 417 26.12 5.19 13.24
N SER A 418 27.17 5.77 13.84
CA SER A 418 28.00 6.75 13.15
C SER A 418 28.97 5.97 12.27
N PHE A 419 28.82 6.11 10.95
CA PHE A 419 29.88 5.73 10.01
C PHE A 419 31.14 6.53 10.35
N GLN A 420 32.24 5.83 10.59
CA GLN A 420 33.58 6.37 10.41
C GLN A 420 34.35 5.42 9.48
N ASP A 421 34.78 6.04 8.39
CA ASP A 421 35.68 5.68 7.29
C ASP A 421 35.37 4.47 6.39
#